data_AF-A0A5S3UA60-F1
#
_entry.id   AF-A0A5S3UA60-F1
#
_cell.length_a   1.000
_cell.length_b   1.000
_cell.length_c   1.000
_cell.angle_alpha   90.00
_cell.angle_beta   90.00
_cell.angle_gamma   90.00
#
_symmetry.space_group_name_H-M   'P 1'
#
loop_
_entity.id
_entity.type
_entity.pdbx_description
1 polymer ?
#
loop_
_entity_poly.entity_id
_entity_poly.type
_entity_poly.pdbx_seq_one_letter_code
_entity_poly.pdbx_strand_id
1 'polypeptide(L)'
;MIYENDSEDLYKDKSGEQNRKKEYSKLFIFILFALAAQILALNPTSFNRMLENEVKASYKAIGEKNWLNLTDASYRHYNTIIVRSGFKQYFLDKVNRDTDDKNPLARLTAKLLPLVKRVTNNIQTLTYQILHRANLLMIWLYILVPFALAQLVIGVYSWRIRAYTFGNKTKTRMLVIKKLTKGILVGVIVYFALPNFYPTAGAYIPFIALLFASFLTSRYIATLQKHI
;
A
#
# COMPACT_ATOMS: atom_id res chain seq x y z
N MET A 1 13.16 -12.53 -52.39
CA MET A 1 14.32 -12.96 -51.58
C MET A 1 14.84 -11.71 -50.87
N ILE A 2 14.32 -11.41 -49.68
CA ILE A 2 14.94 -10.52 -48.68
C ILE A 2 14.54 -11.12 -47.34
N TYR A 3 15.43 -11.94 -46.79
CA TYR A 3 15.49 -12.25 -45.37
C TYR A 3 16.18 -11.06 -44.71
N GLU A 4 15.57 -10.44 -43.71
CA GLU A 4 16.23 -9.77 -42.56
C GLU A 4 15.22 -8.91 -41.81
N ASN A 5 14.60 -9.47 -40.77
CA ASN A 5 14.33 -8.71 -39.54
C ASN A 5 14.10 -9.56 -38.28
N ASP A 6 14.53 -10.82 -38.25
CA ASP A 6 14.36 -11.71 -37.08
C ASP A 6 15.54 -11.60 -36.07
N SER A 7 16.55 -10.77 -36.35
CA SER A 7 17.75 -10.64 -35.53
C SER A 7 17.70 -9.49 -34.51
N GLU A 8 16.79 -8.52 -34.64
CA GLU A 8 16.66 -7.40 -33.68
C GLU A 8 16.04 -7.82 -32.34
N ASP A 9 15.26 -8.91 -32.30
CA ASP A 9 14.68 -9.43 -31.06
C ASP A 9 15.62 -10.37 -30.27
N LEU A 10 16.69 -10.87 -30.90
CA LEU A 10 17.62 -11.82 -30.25
C LEU A 10 18.58 -11.15 -29.26
N TYR A 11 18.82 -9.83 -29.40
CA TYR A 11 19.75 -9.05 -28.55
C TYR A 11 19.04 -8.02 -27.66
N LYS A 12 17.75 -8.18 -27.37
CA LYS A 12 17.15 -7.48 -26.23
C LYS A 12 17.86 -7.97 -24.97
N ASP A 13 18.56 -7.07 -24.29
CA ASP A 13 19.19 -7.30 -23.00
C ASP A 13 18.16 -7.75 -21.95
N LYS A 14 17.90 -9.06 -21.93
CA LYS A 14 16.96 -9.74 -21.01
C LYS A 14 17.45 -9.70 -19.56
N SER A 15 18.72 -9.37 -19.32
CA SER A 15 19.30 -9.31 -17.98
C SER A 15 18.65 -8.21 -17.13
N GLY A 16 18.36 -7.05 -17.73
CA GLY A 16 17.69 -5.93 -17.06
C GLY A 16 16.24 -6.25 -16.71
N GLU A 17 15.53 -6.97 -17.58
CA GLU A 17 14.14 -7.37 -17.33
C GLU A 17 14.04 -8.48 -16.28
N GLN A 18 14.96 -9.46 -16.35
CA GLN A 18 15.07 -10.55 -15.37
C GLN A 18 15.40 -10.02 -13.97
N ASN A 19 16.31 -9.04 -13.87
CA ASN A 19 16.62 -8.38 -12.59
C ASN A 19 15.43 -7.61 -12.01
N ARG A 20 14.65 -6.90 -12.84
CA ARG A 20 13.41 -6.23 -12.38
C ARG A 20 12.37 -7.21 -11.89
N LYS A 21 12.13 -8.31 -12.63
CA LYS A 21 11.21 -9.38 -12.20
C LYS A 21 11.63 -9.97 -10.85
N LYS A 22 12.93 -10.18 -10.66
CA LYS A 22 13.51 -10.66 -9.40
C LYS A 22 13.32 -9.65 -8.25
N GLU A 23 13.47 -8.35 -8.49
CA GLU A 23 13.19 -7.31 -7.48
C GLU A 23 11.71 -7.29 -7.06
N TYR A 24 10.78 -7.29 -8.02
CA TYR A 24 9.35 -7.30 -7.70
C TYR A 24 8.94 -8.58 -6.97
N SER A 25 9.51 -9.73 -7.36
CA SER A 25 9.31 -11.00 -6.66
C SER A 25 9.78 -10.95 -5.21
N LYS A 26 10.98 -10.41 -4.94
CA LYS A 26 11.48 -10.23 -3.57
C LYS A 26 10.57 -9.33 -2.73
N LEU A 27 10.11 -8.22 -3.29
CA LEU A 27 9.20 -7.30 -2.62
C LEU A 27 7.85 -7.96 -2.32
N PHE A 28 7.32 -8.74 -3.26
CA PHE A 28 6.08 -9.49 -3.06
C PHE A 28 6.22 -10.53 -1.94
N ILE A 29 7.32 -11.29 -1.93
CA ILE A 29 7.62 -12.26 -0.87
C ILE A 29 7.74 -11.56 0.48
N PHE A 30 8.41 -10.40 0.53
CA PHE A 30 8.52 -9.59 1.75
C PHE A 30 7.15 -9.16 2.27
N ILE A 31 6.25 -8.69 1.40
CA ILE A 31 4.89 -8.30 1.79
C ILE A 31 4.12 -9.48 2.35
N LEU A 32 4.13 -10.62 1.64
CA LEU A 32 3.46 -11.83 2.11
C LEU A 32 3.96 -12.26 3.48
N PHE A 33 5.27 -12.24 3.67
CA PHE A 33 5.88 -12.56 4.95
C PHE A 33 5.48 -11.56 6.05
N ALA A 34 5.48 -10.26 5.76
CA ALA A 34 5.08 -9.22 6.71
C ALA A 34 3.61 -9.36 7.14
N LEU A 35 2.71 -9.63 6.19
CA LEU A 35 1.29 -9.87 6.47
C LEU A 35 1.10 -11.17 7.27
N ALA A 36 1.77 -12.25 6.88
CA ALA A 36 1.71 -13.52 7.60
C ALA A 36 2.25 -13.39 9.03
N ALA A 37 3.34 -12.64 9.22
CA ALA A 37 3.91 -12.35 10.53
C ALA A 37 2.93 -11.57 11.41
N GLN A 38 2.21 -10.58 10.86
CA GLN A 38 1.15 -9.88 11.62
C GLN A 38 0.04 -10.83 12.06
N ILE A 39 -0.38 -11.74 11.18
CA ILE A 39 -1.46 -12.68 11.48
C ILE A 39 -1.04 -13.73 12.53
N LEU A 40 0.20 -14.22 12.46
CA LEU A 40 0.67 -15.35 13.29
C LEU A 40 1.36 -14.91 14.60
N ALA A 41 2.18 -13.88 14.54
CA ALA A 41 3.08 -13.49 15.63
C ALA A 41 2.45 -12.47 16.60
N LEU A 42 1.56 -11.59 16.13
CA LEU A 42 0.95 -10.58 17.00
C LEU A 42 -0.14 -11.18 17.89
N ASN A 43 -0.13 -10.81 19.17
CA ASN A 43 -1.22 -11.14 20.07
C ASN A 43 -2.46 -10.30 19.68
N PRO A 44 -3.66 -10.90 19.55
CA PRO A 44 -4.87 -10.18 19.14
C PRO A 44 -5.17 -8.93 19.97
N THR A 45 -4.97 -8.99 21.29
CA THR A 45 -5.20 -7.84 22.18
C THR A 45 -4.21 -6.71 21.89
N SER A 46 -2.94 -7.04 21.69
CA SER A 46 -1.92 -6.04 21.35
C SER A 46 -2.17 -5.42 19.97
N PHE A 47 -2.62 -6.24 19.01
CA PHE A 47 -2.86 -5.78 17.66
C PHE A 47 -4.08 -4.85 17.60
N ASN A 48 -5.16 -5.20 18.29
CA ASN A 48 -6.33 -4.32 18.43
C ASN A 48 -5.95 -2.98 19.09
N ARG A 49 -5.11 -3.00 20.13
CA ARG A 49 -4.62 -1.76 20.76
C ARG A 49 -3.80 -0.89 19.80
N MET A 50 -2.96 -1.50 18.96
CA MET A 50 -2.21 -0.78 17.93
C MET A 50 -3.15 -0.12 16.92
N LEU A 51 -4.17 -0.85 16.46
CA LEU A 51 -5.18 -0.34 15.55
C LEU A 51 -6.01 0.79 16.16
N GLU A 52 -6.44 0.65 17.42
CA GLU A 52 -7.15 1.72 18.14
C GLU A 52 -6.31 2.99 18.24
N ASN A 53 -5.02 2.87 18.50
CA ASN A 53 -4.12 4.02 18.57
C ASN A 53 -3.95 4.67 17.19
N GLU A 54 -3.90 3.88 16.11
CA GLU A 54 -3.86 4.38 14.74
C GLU A 54 -5.14 5.14 14.35
N VAL A 55 -6.30 4.59 14.72
CA VAL A 55 -7.62 5.19 14.58
C VAL A 55 -7.67 6.51 15.34
N LYS A 56 -7.27 6.55 16.62
CA LYS A 56 -7.21 7.78 17.44
C LYS A 56 -6.23 8.82 16.88
N ALA A 57 -5.07 8.39 16.36
CA ALA A 57 -4.11 9.30 15.74
C ALA A 57 -4.64 9.90 14.44
N SER A 58 -5.37 9.10 13.66
CA SER A 58 -6.04 9.55 12.44
C SER A 58 -7.09 10.63 12.75
N TYR A 59 -7.90 10.45 13.80
CA TYR A 59 -8.84 11.48 14.29
C TYR A 59 -8.14 12.82 14.55
N LYS A 60 -7.01 12.78 15.28
CA LYS A 60 -6.22 13.98 15.58
C LYS A 60 -5.64 14.65 14.32
N ALA A 61 -5.36 13.88 13.28
CA ALA A 61 -4.73 14.39 12.06
C ALA A 61 -5.71 15.04 11.08
N ILE A 62 -6.91 14.47 10.91
CA ILE A 62 -7.87 14.92 9.88
C ILE A 62 -9.05 15.73 10.44
N GLY A 63 -9.23 15.75 11.76
CA GLY A 63 -10.33 16.41 12.44
C GLY A 63 -11.65 15.63 12.39
N GLU A 64 -12.61 16.06 13.20
CA GLU A 64 -13.86 15.33 13.48
C GLU A 64 -14.72 15.08 12.23
N LYS A 65 -14.94 16.09 11.38
CA LYS A 65 -15.79 15.95 10.19
C LYS A 65 -15.27 14.89 9.21
N ASN A 66 -13.96 14.91 8.93
CA ASN A 66 -13.34 13.94 8.04
C ASN A 66 -13.22 12.57 8.71
N TRP A 67 -13.06 12.54 10.04
CA TRP A 67 -13.05 11.33 10.83
C TRP A 67 -14.35 10.53 10.74
N LEU A 68 -15.50 11.18 10.89
CA LEU A 68 -16.80 10.51 10.78
C LEU A 68 -16.95 9.82 9.42
N ASN A 69 -16.58 10.51 8.33
CA ASN A 69 -16.58 9.94 6.99
C ASN A 69 -15.58 8.77 6.86
N LEU A 70 -14.38 8.91 7.44
CA LEU A 70 -13.35 7.86 7.43
C LEU A 70 -13.84 6.59 8.12
N THR A 71 -14.36 6.72 9.34
CA THR A 71 -14.79 5.57 10.15
C THR A 71 -16.01 4.91 9.54
N ASP A 72 -16.99 5.68 9.06
CA ASP A 72 -18.18 5.13 8.40
C ASP A 72 -17.82 4.39 7.10
N ALA A 73 -16.98 4.97 6.24
CA ALA A 73 -16.52 4.29 5.03
C ALA A 73 -15.73 3.02 5.35
N SER A 74 -14.86 3.06 6.36
CA SER A 74 -14.06 1.90 6.79
C SER A 74 -14.95 0.78 7.33
N TYR A 75 -15.95 1.13 8.13
CA TYR A 75 -16.93 0.19 8.65
C TYR A 75 -17.79 -0.42 7.53
N ARG A 76 -18.28 0.37 6.58
CA ARG A 76 -19.07 -0.11 5.45
C ARG A 76 -18.28 -1.09 4.57
N HIS A 77 -17.04 -0.76 4.22
CA HIS A 77 -16.18 -1.66 3.46
C HIS A 77 -15.87 -2.94 4.24
N TYR A 78 -15.58 -2.82 5.54
CA TYR A 78 -15.31 -3.96 6.40
C TYR A 78 -16.53 -4.90 6.49
N ASN A 79 -17.71 -4.35 6.73
CA ASN A 79 -18.96 -5.11 6.81
C ASN A 79 -19.26 -5.84 5.49
N THR A 80 -18.99 -5.19 4.36
CA THR A 80 -19.15 -5.80 3.04
C THR A 80 -18.19 -6.98 2.84
N ILE A 81 -16.93 -6.81 3.23
CA ILE A 81 -15.86 -7.81 3.00
C ILE A 81 -15.91 -8.98 4.00
N ILE A 82 -16.27 -8.75 5.26
CA ILE A 82 -16.21 -9.78 6.30
C ILE A 82 -17.58 -10.42 6.56
N VAL A 83 -18.64 -9.61 6.61
CA VAL A 83 -19.97 -10.08 7.02
C VAL A 83 -20.78 -10.50 5.80
N ARG A 84 -20.87 -9.65 4.78
CA ARG A 84 -21.70 -9.93 3.58
C ARG A 84 -21.07 -10.92 2.60
N SER A 85 -19.74 -11.08 2.61
CA SER A 85 -19.05 -12.08 1.78
C SER A 85 -19.27 -13.53 2.23
N GLY A 86 -19.88 -13.74 3.39
CA GLY A 86 -20.00 -15.06 4.02
C GLY A 86 -18.74 -15.50 4.77
N PHE A 87 -17.63 -14.74 4.75
CA PHE A 87 -16.41 -15.10 5.51
C PHE A 87 -16.69 -15.33 7.00
N LYS A 88 -17.54 -14.48 7.59
CA LYS A 88 -18.03 -14.67 8.97
C LYS A 88 -18.72 -16.01 9.18
N GLN A 89 -19.71 -16.34 8.35
CA GLN A 89 -20.48 -17.58 8.48
C GLN A 89 -19.65 -18.84 8.19
N TYR A 90 -18.79 -18.81 7.18
CA TYR A 90 -18.04 -19.99 6.75
C TYR A 90 -16.81 -20.28 7.60
N PHE A 91 -16.18 -19.24 8.18
CA PHE A 91 -14.91 -19.38 8.88
C PHE A 91 -14.98 -18.94 10.34
N LEU A 92 -15.46 -17.72 10.62
CA LEU A 92 -15.46 -17.16 11.98
C LEU A 92 -16.39 -17.96 12.92
N ASP A 93 -17.61 -18.27 12.48
CA ASP A 93 -18.60 -18.95 13.30
C ASP A 93 -18.25 -20.43 13.53
N LYS A 94 -17.55 -21.06 12.58
CA LYS A 94 -17.07 -22.45 12.73
C LYS A 94 -15.88 -22.57 13.67
N VAL A 95 -14.95 -21.62 13.63
CA VAL A 95 -13.76 -21.61 14.51
C VAL A 95 -14.13 -21.30 15.96
N ASN A 96 -15.21 -20.56 16.20
CA ASN A 96 -15.66 -20.15 17.53
C ASN A 96 -16.67 -21.12 18.18
N ARG A 97 -17.18 -22.14 17.48
CA ARG A 97 -18.00 -23.19 18.12
C ARG A 97 -17.10 -24.08 18.97
N ASP A 98 -17.22 -23.95 20.28
CA ASP A 98 -16.60 -24.88 21.23
C ASP A 98 -17.27 -26.25 21.05
N THR A 99 -16.56 -27.17 20.41
CA THR A 99 -17.04 -28.53 20.13
C THR A 99 -16.32 -29.48 21.07
N ASP A 100 -17.04 -30.10 22.00
CA ASP A 100 -16.52 -31.07 22.95
C ASP A 100 -16.47 -32.47 22.29
N ASP A 101 -15.46 -32.68 21.44
CA ASP A 101 -15.30 -33.92 20.68
C ASP A 101 -14.28 -34.88 21.31
N LYS A 102 -14.72 -36.11 21.59
CA LYS A 102 -13.94 -37.18 22.26
C LYS A 102 -12.92 -37.90 21.36
N ASN A 103 -12.76 -37.47 20.10
CA ASN A 103 -11.94 -38.16 19.10
C ASN A 103 -10.43 -37.79 19.25
N PRO A 104 -9.47 -38.73 19.20
CA PRO A 104 -8.04 -38.43 19.29
C PRO A 104 -7.51 -37.42 18.25
N LEU A 105 -8.09 -37.39 17.04
CA LEU A 105 -7.80 -36.34 16.05
C LEU A 105 -8.29 -34.95 16.50
N ALA A 106 -9.40 -34.90 17.26
CA ALA A 106 -9.92 -33.67 17.84
C ALA A 106 -9.00 -33.08 18.92
N ARG A 107 -8.24 -33.92 19.65
CA ARG A 107 -7.20 -33.49 20.59
C ARG A 107 -6.01 -32.81 19.92
N LEU A 108 -5.62 -33.27 18.72
CA LEU A 108 -4.57 -32.63 17.91
C LEU A 108 -5.04 -31.27 17.38
N THR A 109 -6.29 -31.19 16.89
CA THR A 109 -6.89 -29.91 16.47
C THR A 109 -7.15 -28.98 17.65
N ALA A 110 -7.45 -29.48 18.85
CA ALA A 110 -7.60 -28.67 20.06
C ALA A 110 -6.32 -27.92 20.44
N LYS A 111 -5.14 -28.52 20.21
CA LYS A 111 -3.84 -27.84 20.38
C LYS A 111 -3.62 -26.72 19.36
N LEU A 112 -4.18 -26.85 18.15
CA LEU A 112 -4.10 -25.84 17.09
C LEU A 112 -5.21 -24.78 17.20
N LEU A 113 -6.31 -25.08 17.88
CA LEU A 113 -7.45 -24.18 18.12
C LEU A 113 -7.04 -22.77 18.61
N PRO A 114 -6.14 -22.58 19.60
CA PRO A 114 -5.71 -21.24 20.00
C PRO A 114 -4.97 -20.48 18.89
N LEU A 115 -4.21 -21.18 18.04
CA LEU A 115 -3.54 -20.58 16.89
C LEU A 115 -4.57 -20.21 15.81
N VAL A 116 -5.54 -21.08 15.54
CA VAL A 116 -6.62 -20.81 14.58
C VAL A 116 -7.48 -19.63 15.07
N LYS A 117 -7.89 -19.59 16.34
CA LYS A 117 -8.61 -18.45 16.95
C LYS A 117 -7.79 -17.15 16.84
N ARG A 118 -6.47 -17.20 17.08
CA ARG A 118 -5.57 -16.05 16.89
C ARG A 118 -5.55 -15.56 15.44
N VAL A 119 -5.26 -16.45 14.49
CA VAL A 119 -5.23 -16.15 13.04
C VAL A 119 -6.53 -15.50 12.61
N THR A 120 -7.64 -16.08 13.05
CA THR A 120 -9.00 -15.66 12.72
C THR A 120 -9.29 -14.23 13.21
N ASN A 121 -8.92 -13.90 14.44
CA ASN A 121 -9.06 -12.55 14.98
C ASN A 121 -8.12 -11.56 14.29
N ASN A 122 -6.85 -11.94 14.09
CA ASN A 122 -5.87 -11.07 13.46
C ASN A 122 -6.18 -10.77 11.99
N ILE A 123 -6.80 -11.70 11.25
CA ILE A 123 -7.30 -11.45 9.88
C ILE A 123 -8.36 -10.35 9.89
N GLN A 124 -9.28 -10.35 10.86
CA GLN A 124 -10.29 -9.30 10.97
C GLN A 124 -9.63 -7.93 11.26
N THR A 125 -8.73 -7.88 12.24
CA THR A 125 -8.00 -6.66 12.60
C THR A 125 -7.16 -6.13 11.43
N LEU A 126 -6.44 -7.01 10.72
CA LEU A 126 -5.64 -6.66 9.55
C LEU A 126 -6.51 -6.13 8.40
N THR A 127 -7.66 -6.77 8.16
CA THR A 127 -8.61 -6.33 7.13
C THR A 127 -9.10 -4.92 7.43
N TYR A 128 -9.51 -4.66 8.68
CA TYR A 128 -9.94 -3.32 9.08
C TYR A 128 -8.79 -2.30 8.95
N GLN A 129 -7.57 -2.65 9.37
CA GLN A 129 -6.39 -1.79 9.24
C GLN A 129 -6.14 -1.37 7.78
N ILE A 130 -6.15 -2.31 6.84
CA ILE A 130 -5.91 -2.03 5.42
C ILE A 130 -7.00 -1.09 4.86
N LEU A 131 -8.27 -1.35 5.19
CA LEU A 131 -9.40 -0.53 4.74
C LEU A 131 -9.35 0.88 5.33
N HIS A 132 -9.02 0.99 6.62
CA HIS A 132 -8.85 2.26 7.30
C HIS A 132 -7.75 3.09 6.64
N ARG A 133 -6.58 2.49 6.37
CA ARG A 133 -5.47 3.17 5.68
C ARG A 133 -5.80 3.58 4.25
N ALA A 134 -6.56 2.74 3.52
CA ALA A 134 -6.99 3.05 2.16
C ALA A 134 -7.92 4.26 2.13
N ASN A 135 -8.91 4.30 3.04
CA ASN A 135 -9.82 5.43 3.15
C ASN A 135 -9.10 6.70 3.65
N LEU A 136 -8.13 6.56 4.57
CA LEU A 136 -7.30 7.68 5.01
C LEU A 136 -6.48 8.28 3.86
N LEU A 137 -5.91 7.42 3.01
CA LEU A 137 -5.21 7.84 1.80
C LEU A 137 -6.15 8.61 0.87
N MET A 138 -7.40 8.16 0.69
CA MET A 138 -8.40 8.84 -0.13
C MET A 138 -8.76 10.24 0.39
N ILE A 139 -8.89 10.39 1.71
CA ILE A 139 -9.15 11.70 2.33
C ILE A 139 -7.98 12.65 2.09
N TRP A 140 -6.74 12.18 2.31
CA TRP A 140 -5.55 13.00 2.04
C TRP A 140 -5.41 13.34 0.56
N LEU A 141 -5.72 12.40 -0.33
CA LEU A 141 -5.75 12.64 -1.77
C LEU A 141 -6.73 13.76 -2.11
N TYR A 142 -7.96 13.70 -1.57
CA TYR A 142 -8.98 14.72 -1.78
C TYR A 142 -8.55 16.10 -1.29
N ILE A 143 -7.99 16.18 -0.07
CA ILE A 143 -7.46 17.41 0.52
C ILE A 143 -6.32 18.00 -0.34
N LEU A 144 -5.47 17.14 -0.91
CA LEU A 144 -4.30 17.55 -1.70
C LEU A 144 -4.60 17.77 -3.20
N VAL A 145 -5.83 17.57 -3.68
CA VAL A 145 -6.18 17.80 -5.10
C VAL A 145 -5.76 19.20 -5.58
N PRO A 146 -6.10 20.30 -4.90
CA PRO A 146 -5.73 21.64 -5.37
C PRO A 146 -4.20 21.81 -5.47
N PHE A 147 -3.46 21.26 -4.50
CA PHE A 147 -2.01 21.28 -4.50
C PHE A 147 -1.43 20.47 -5.66
N ALA A 148 -1.94 19.25 -5.90
CA ALA A 148 -1.50 18.40 -6.99
C ALA A 148 -1.72 19.08 -8.36
N LEU A 149 -2.87 19.72 -8.55
CA LEU A 149 -3.16 20.50 -9.76
C LEU A 149 -2.19 21.67 -9.94
N ALA A 150 -1.91 22.43 -8.89
CA ALA A 150 -0.93 23.51 -8.94
C ALA A 150 0.47 23.00 -9.32
N GLN A 151 0.89 21.86 -8.75
CA GLN A 151 2.17 21.23 -9.09
C GLN A 151 2.23 20.79 -10.56
N LEU A 152 1.15 20.24 -11.11
CA LEU A 152 1.07 19.88 -12.53
C LEU A 152 1.23 21.11 -13.42
N VAL A 153 0.51 22.20 -13.12
CA VAL A 153 0.60 23.47 -13.87
C VAL A 153 2.03 24.01 -13.84
N ILE A 154 2.67 24.06 -12.67
CA ILE A 154 4.09 24.45 -12.52
C ILE A 154 5.00 23.56 -13.37
N GLY A 155 4.73 22.25 -13.40
CA GLY A 155 5.49 21.28 -14.17
C GLY A 155 5.42 21.56 -15.67
N VAL A 156 4.21 21.83 -16.19
CA VAL A 156 3.96 22.14 -17.60
C VAL A 156 4.62 23.45 -18.02
N TYR A 157 4.48 24.52 -17.23
CA TYR A 157 5.16 25.79 -17.54
C TYR A 157 6.68 25.65 -17.49
N SER A 158 7.20 24.94 -16.50
CA SER A 158 8.64 24.69 -16.38
C SER A 158 9.19 23.82 -17.52
N TRP A 159 8.38 22.93 -18.08
CA TRP A 159 8.70 22.18 -19.28
C TRP A 159 8.76 23.11 -20.50
N ARG A 160 7.72 23.96 -20.69
CA ARG A 160 7.68 24.93 -21.79
C ARG A 160 8.89 25.86 -21.79
N ILE A 161 9.24 26.45 -20.65
CA ILE A 161 10.42 27.33 -20.52
C ILE A 161 11.70 26.59 -20.92
N ARG A 162 11.86 25.34 -20.48
CA ARG A 162 13.05 24.53 -20.79
C ARG A 162 13.12 24.06 -22.23
N ALA A 163 11.99 23.89 -22.90
CA ALA A 163 11.96 23.56 -24.32
C ALA A 163 12.61 24.66 -25.18
N TYR A 164 12.64 25.91 -24.70
CA TYR A 164 13.28 27.04 -25.39
C TYR A 164 14.74 27.29 -24.95
N THR A 165 15.29 26.54 -23.99
CA THR A 165 16.67 26.69 -23.52
C THR A 165 17.54 25.54 -24.03
N PHE A 166 18.56 25.86 -24.84
CA PHE A 166 19.52 24.87 -25.34
C PHE A 166 20.51 24.43 -24.24
N GLY A 167 20.85 23.13 -24.20
CA GLY A 167 22.03 22.64 -23.46
C GLY A 167 21.83 21.79 -22.18
N ASN A 168 20.63 21.28 -21.86
CA ASN A 168 20.44 20.59 -20.57
C ASN A 168 20.69 19.06 -20.59
N LYS A 169 21.66 18.60 -19.76
CA LYS A 169 21.90 17.18 -19.42
C LYS A 169 20.73 16.62 -18.59
N THR A 170 19.68 16.18 -19.27
CA THR A 170 18.38 15.88 -18.63
C THR A 170 18.23 14.42 -18.17
N LYS A 171 18.99 13.49 -18.76
CA LYS A 171 18.87 12.04 -18.50
C LYS A 171 19.15 11.63 -17.04
N THR A 172 20.25 12.10 -16.43
CA THR A 172 20.61 11.72 -15.05
C THR A 172 19.57 12.19 -14.04
N ARG A 173 19.08 13.43 -14.18
CA ARG A 173 18.05 13.99 -13.29
C ARG A 173 16.73 13.22 -13.41
N MET A 174 16.34 12.83 -14.61
CA MET A 174 15.15 12.01 -14.85
C MET A 174 15.25 10.63 -14.19
N LEU A 175 16.43 9.98 -14.25
CA LEU A 175 16.65 8.69 -13.59
C LEU A 175 16.52 8.79 -12.06
N VAL A 176 17.08 9.85 -11.46
CA VAL A 176 16.94 10.10 -10.02
C VAL A 176 15.47 10.31 -9.63
N ILE A 177 14.72 11.12 -10.39
CA ILE A 177 13.29 11.36 -10.14
C ILE A 177 12.49 10.05 -10.24
N LYS A 178 12.75 9.22 -11.26
CA LYS A 178 12.13 7.89 -11.38
C LYS A 178 12.44 7.00 -10.19
N LYS A 179 13.69 6.98 -9.72
CA LYS A 179 14.12 6.18 -8.56
C LYS A 179 13.44 6.65 -7.27
N LEU A 180 13.34 7.96 -7.05
CA LEU A 180 12.64 8.54 -5.90
C LEU A 180 11.14 8.24 -5.95
N THR A 181 10.50 8.35 -7.12
CA THR A 181 9.09 8.04 -7.31
C THR A 181 8.80 6.56 -7.01
N LYS A 182 9.66 5.65 -7.51
CA LYS A 182 9.61 4.21 -7.16
C LYS A 182 9.77 4.01 -5.65
N GLY A 183 10.69 4.74 -5.00
CA GLY A 183 10.91 4.68 -3.55
C GLY A 183 9.67 5.06 -2.74
N ILE A 184 8.98 6.14 -3.11
CA ILE A 184 7.72 6.55 -2.47
C ILE A 184 6.65 5.46 -2.64
N LEU A 185 6.49 4.93 -3.86
CA LEU A 185 5.52 3.87 -4.14
C LEU A 185 5.79 2.62 -3.29
N VAL A 186 7.04 2.18 -3.21
CA VAL A 186 7.44 1.09 -2.31
C VAL A 186 7.16 1.43 -0.85
N GLY A 187 7.45 2.66 -0.41
CA GLY A 187 7.16 3.12 0.95
C GLY A 187 5.67 3.07 1.30
N VAL A 188 4.79 3.48 0.39
CA VAL A 188 3.33 3.35 0.56
C VAL A 188 2.92 1.90 0.67
N ILE A 189 3.43 1.02 -0.20
CA ILE A 189 3.11 -0.42 -0.13
C ILE A 189 3.57 -1.03 1.20
N VAL A 190 4.78 -0.72 1.65
CA VAL A 190 5.31 -1.16 2.95
C VAL A 190 4.47 -0.61 4.10
N TYR A 191 3.99 0.63 4.01
CA TYR A 191 3.07 1.20 4.98
C TYR A 191 1.78 0.39 5.09
N PHE A 192 1.22 -0.13 4.00
CA PHE A 192 0.06 -1.05 4.10
C PHE A 192 0.42 -2.41 4.71
N ALA A 193 1.63 -2.90 4.46
CA ALA A 193 2.07 -4.24 4.82
C ALA A 193 2.66 -4.39 6.22
N LEU A 194 2.92 -3.30 6.96
CA LEU A 194 3.50 -3.33 8.31
C LEU A 194 2.50 -2.88 9.39
N PRO A 195 2.61 -3.39 10.63
CA PRO A 195 1.85 -2.85 11.75
C PRO A 195 2.35 -1.44 12.11
N ASN A 196 1.46 -0.59 12.59
CA ASN A 196 1.80 0.80 12.89
C ASN A 196 2.40 0.94 14.30
N PHE A 197 3.74 0.88 14.38
CA PHE A 197 4.46 1.08 15.64
C PHE A 197 4.46 2.54 16.12
N TYR A 198 4.26 3.51 15.20
CA TYR A 198 4.28 4.95 15.50
C TYR A 198 2.99 5.62 15.01
N PRO A 199 1.87 5.48 15.76
CA PRO A 199 0.55 5.93 15.32
C PRO A 199 0.45 7.40 14.91
N THR A 200 1.12 8.28 15.65
CA THR A 200 1.12 9.74 15.40
C THR A 200 1.73 10.09 14.05
N ALA A 201 2.89 9.52 13.73
CA ALA A 201 3.53 9.70 12.42
C ALA A 201 2.77 8.94 11.32
N GLY A 202 2.26 7.74 11.64
CA GLY A 202 1.56 6.87 10.70
C GLY A 202 0.32 7.49 10.07
N ALA A 203 -0.38 8.38 10.80
CA ALA A 203 -1.53 9.11 10.28
C ALA A 203 -1.20 10.10 9.15
N TYR A 204 0.05 10.60 9.11
CA TYR A 204 0.53 11.57 8.11
C TYR A 204 1.35 10.93 6.98
N ILE A 205 1.67 9.63 7.06
CA ILE A 205 2.41 8.94 5.99
C ILE A 205 1.73 9.11 4.62
N PRO A 206 0.39 8.92 4.47
CA PRO A 206 -0.26 9.12 3.18
C PRO A 206 -0.16 10.56 2.69
N PHE A 207 -0.31 11.55 3.58
CA PHE A 207 -0.16 12.97 3.25
C PHE A 207 1.24 13.27 2.70
N ILE A 208 2.28 12.84 3.43
CA ILE A 208 3.67 13.06 3.05
C ILE A 208 3.97 12.38 1.70
N ALA A 209 3.53 11.13 1.53
CA ALA A 209 3.73 10.39 0.29
C ALA A 209 3.09 11.10 -0.92
N LEU A 210 1.85 11.58 -0.77
CA LEU A 210 1.13 12.31 -1.82
C LEU A 210 1.75 13.68 -2.13
N LEU A 211 2.21 14.40 -1.12
CA LEU A 211 2.91 15.68 -1.28
C LEU A 211 4.18 15.49 -2.12
N PHE A 212 5.05 14.54 -1.72
CA PHE A 212 6.27 14.25 -2.46
C PHE A 212 6.00 13.67 -3.84
N ALA A 213 4.99 12.81 -4.01
CA ALA A 213 4.59 12.28 -5.31
C ALA A 213 4.13 13.40 -6.27
N SER A 214 3.33 14.35 -5.77
CA SER A 214 2.88 15.51 -6.55
C SER A 214 4.04 16.40 -6.97
N PHE A 215 4.96 16.69 -6.03
CA PHE A 215 6.17 17.46 -6.31
C PHE A 215 7.08 16.77 -7.32
N LEU A 216 7.34 15.47 -7.15
CA LEU A 216 8.18 14.70 -8.08
C LEU A 216 7.55 14.59 -9.47
N THR A 217 6.21 14.47 -9.56
CA THR A 217 5.49 14.51 -10.84
C THR A 217 5.73 15.83 -11.56
N SER A 218 5.64 16.97 -10.86
CA SER A 218 5.98 18.28 -11.43
C SER A 218 7.41 18.31 -11.96
N ARG A 219 8.39 17.85 -11.16
CA ARG A 219 9.80 17.79 -11.57
C ARG A 219 10.02 16.86 -12.74
N TYR A 220 9.31 15.73 -12.79
CA TYR A 220 9.37 14.75 -13.86
C TYR A 220 8.91 15.36 -15.18
N ILE A 221 7.69 15.92 -15.23
CA ILE A 221 7.13 16.61 -16.40
C ILE A 221 8.11 17.66 -16.90
N ALA A 222 8.61 18.44 -15.98
CA ALA A 222 9.46 19.56 -16.30
C ALA A 222 10.85 19.13 -16.86
N THR A 223 11.25 17.87 -16.67
CA THR A 223 12.46 17.25 -17.26
C THR A 223 12.18 16.40 -18.51
N LEU A 224 10.96 16.39 -19.05
CA LEU A 224 10.71 15.72 -20.32
C LEU A 224 11.40 16.50 -21.46
N GLN A 225 12.22 15.83 -22.27
CA GLN A 225 12.79 16.46 -23.47
C GLN A 225 11.76 16.43 -24.60
N LYS A 226 11.73 17.49 -25.42
CA LYS A 226 11.05 17.46 -26.71
C LYS A 226 11.90 16.57 -27.63
N HIS A 227 11.37 15.44 -28.06
CA HIS A 227 11.92 14.76 -29.24
C HIS A 227 11.64 15.69 -30.42
N ILE A 228 12.69 16.31 -30.96
CA ILE A 228 12.69 16.92 -32.28
C ILE A 228 13.43 15.94 -33.18
#